data_AF-A0A7L8AFP2-F1
#
_entry.id   AF-A0A7L8AFP2-F1
#
_cell.length_a   1.000
_cell.length_b   1.000
_cell.length_c   1.000
_cell.angle_alpha   90.00
_cell.angle_beta   90.00
_cell.angle_gamma   90.00
#
_symmetry.space_group_name_H-M   'P 1'
#
loop_
_entity.id
_entity.type
_entity.pdbx_description
1 polymer ?
#
loop_
_entity_poly.entity_id
_entity_poly.type
_entity_poly.pdbx_seq_one_letter_code
_entity_poly.pdbx_strand_id
1 'polypeptide(L)' 'MSKKIVAILGLLVCFIGFFIQFFESRESNLIPEFLKGTGLYFLIIGASFSYLYSLKRNQKKEK' A
#
# COMPACT_ATOMS: atom_id res chain seq x y z
N MET A 1 -8.79 -6.10 -18.40
CA MET A 1 -8.09 -4.91 -17.86
C MET A 1 -8.20 -4.75 -16.34
N SER A 2 -9.35 -5.01 -15.70
CA SER A 2 -9.58 -4.71 -14.27
C SER A 2 -8.59 -5.30 -13.26
N LYS A 3 -7.98 -6.47 -13.54
CA LYS A 3 -7.03 -7.11 -12.63
C LYS A 3 -5.75 -6.29 -12.43
N LYS A 4 -5.18 -5.74 -13.51
CA LYS A 4 -3.96 -4.90 -13.43
C LYS A 4 -4.20 -3.60 -12.65
N ILE A 5 -5.41 -3.05 -12.75
CA ILE A 5 -5.81 -1.82 -12.05
C ILE A 5 -5.78 -2.02 -10.53
N VAL A 6 -6.24 -3.18 -10.04
CA VAL A 6 -6.18 -3.52 -8.60
C VAL A 6 -4.74 -3.55 -8.09
N ALA A 7 -3.81 -4.08 -8.89
CA ALA A 7 -2.39 -4.09 -8.51
C ALA A 7 -1.78 -2.68 -8.47
N ILE A 8 -2.13 -1.83 -9.45
CA ILE A 8 -1.67 -0.44 -9.51
C ILE A 8 -2.26 0.37 -8.34
N LEU A 9 -3.53 0.15 -8.00
CA LEU A 9 -4.17 0.77 -6.84
C LEU A 9 -3.51 0.35 -5.52
N GLY A 10 -3.23 -0.94 -5.34
CA GLY A 10 -2.52 -1.42 -4.14
C GLY A 10 -1.12 -0.82 -4.02
N LEU A 11 -0.42 -0.64 -5.15
CA LEU A 11 0.90 -0.03 -5.21
C LEU A 11 0.84 1.48 -4.87
N LEU A 12 -0.19 2.20 -5.34
CA LEU A 12 -0.46 3.59 -4.96
C LEU A 12 -0.72 3.74 -3.45
N VAL A 13 -1.50 2.84 -2.85
CA VAL A 13 -1.77 2.85 -1.41
C VAL A 13 -0.48 2.63 -0.60
N CYS A 14 0.41 1.73 -1.05
CA CYS A 14 1.73 1.58 -0.45
C CYS A 14 2.57 2.86 -0.52
N PHE A 15 2.57 3.56 -1.67
CA PHE A 15 3.27 4.84 -1.80
C PHE A 15 2.75 5.88 -0.83
N ILE A 16 1.42 5.99 -0.68
CA ILE A 16 0.81 6.92 0.28
C ILE A 16 1.23 6.58 1.71
N GLY A 17 1.15 5.30 2.11
CA GLY A 17 1.61 4.85 3.43
C GLY A 17 3.10 5.13 3.67
N PHE A 18 3.94 4.89 2.66
CA PHE A 18 5.37 5.21 2.73
C PHE A 18 5.63 6.70 2.90
N PHE A 19 4.95 7.56 2.14
CA PHE A 19 5.08 9.01 2.28
C PHE A 19 4.64 9.48 3.66
N ILE A 20 3.51 8.98 4.17
CA ILE A 20 3.03 9.30 5.52
C ILE A 20 4.10 8.94 6.56
N GLN A 21 4.64 7.73 6.49
CA GLN A 21 5.63 7.25 7.46
C GLN A 21 7.00 7.94 7.32
N PHE A 22 7.40 8.29 6.10
CA PHE A 22 8.64 9.03 5.83
C PHE A 22 8.57 10.47 6.35
N PHE A 23 7.46 11.17 6.14
CA PHE A 23 7.23 12.52 6.64
C PHE A 23 7.00 12.55 8.15
N GLU A 24 6.37 11.52 8.72
CA GLU A 24 6.23 11.33 10.17
C GLU A 24 7.59 11.14 10.84
N SER A 25 8.47 10.32 10.24
CA SER A 25 9.83 10.09 10.75
C SER A 25 10.72 11.33 10.70
N ARG A 26 10.35 12.35 9.93
CA ARG A 26 11.07 13.63 9.83
C ARG A 26 10.46 14.75 10.69
N GLU A 27 9.55 14.42 11.61
CA GLU A 27 8.83 15.39 12.47
C GLU A 27 8.19 16.55 11.69
N SER A 28 7.78 16.30 10.44
CA SER A 28 7.13 17.34 9.66
C SER A 28 5.70 17.56 10.18
N ASN A 29 5.39 18.79 10.59
CA ASN A 29 4.03 19.23 10.95
C ASN A 29 3.05 19.28 9.75
N LEU A 30 3.45 18.70 8.61
CA LEU A 30 2.65 18.61 7.39
C LEU A 30 1.57 17.54 7.46
N ILE A 31 1.70 16.57 8.37
CA ILE A 31 0.74 15.48 8.55
C ILE A 31 -0.11 15.76 9.80
N PRO A 32 -1.44 15.74 9.68
CA PRO A 32 -2.30 15.95 10.83
C PRO A 32 -2.17 14.77 11.82
N GLU A 33 -2.27 15.06 13.12
CA GLU A 33 -2.01 14.09 14.20
C GLU A 33 -2.83 12.80 14.10
N PHE A 34 -4.03 12.84 13.52
CA PHE A 34 -4.87 11.66 13.32
C PHE A 34 -4.37 10.70 12.22
N LEU A 35 -3.48 11.16 11.33
CA LEU A 35 -2.77 10.31 10.37
C LEU A 35 -1.42 9.79 10.91
N LYS A 36 -0.91 10.39 12.00
CA LYS A 36 0.35 9.98 12.64
C LYS A 36 0.18 8.58 13.21
N GLY A 37 1.11 7.67 12.92
CA GLY A 37 1.03 6.25 13.28
C GLY A 37 0.13 5.40 12.37
N THR A 38 -0.64 6.00 11.46
CA THR A 38 -1.47 5.25 10.50
C THR A 38 -0.70 4.77 9.27
N GLY A 39 0.49 5.33 9.01
CA GLY A 39 1.32 4.99 7.84
C GLY A 39 1.65 3.50 7.74
N LEU A 40 1.95 2.86 8.88
CA LEU A 40 2.18 1.41 8.97
C LEU A 40 0.96 0.59 8.54
N TYR A 41 -0.25 1.01 8.93
CA TYR A 41 -1.48 0.32 8.56
C TYR A 41 -1.74 0.41 7.05
N PHE A 42 -1.52 1.58 6.45
CA PHE A 42 -1.61 1.73 4.99
C PHE A 42 -0.60 0.87 4.24
N LEU A 43 0.62 0.75 4.76
CA LEU A 43 1.67 -0.12 4.22
C LEU A 43 1.28 -1.60 4.28
N ILE A 44 0.74 -2.06 5.42
CA ILE A 44 0.28 -3.45 5.61
C ILE A 44 -0.89 -3.77 4.67
N ILE A 45 -1.86 -2.86 4.55
CA ILE A 45 -3.02 -3.05 3.67
C ILE A 45 -2.60 -3.09 2.20
N GLY A 46 -1.78 -2.12 1.76
CA GLY A 46 -1.27 -2.08 0.39
C GLY A 46 -0.45 -3.34 0.03
N ALA A 47 0.41 -3.79 0.94
CA ALA A 47 1.20 -5.02 0.77
C ALA A 47 0.30 -6.26 0.67
N SER A 48 -0.75 -6.34 1.49
CA SER A 48 -1.72 -7.45 1.46
C SER A 48 -2.48 -7.51 0.13
N PHE A 49 -2.91 -6.37 -0.41
CA PHE A 49 -3.54 -6.31 -1.74
C PHE A 49 -2.59 -6.75 -2.86
N SER A 50 -1.34 -6.31 -2.81
CA SER A 50 -0.31 -6.70 -3.77
C SER A 50 0.00 -8.21 -3.69
N TYR A 51 0.09 -8.75 -2.48
CA TYR A 51 0.32 -10.16 -2.22
C TYR A 51 -0.82 -11.05 -2.72
N LEU A 52 -2.08 -10.70 -2.41
CA LEU A 52 -3.27 -11.40 -2.90
C LEU A 52 -3.36 -11.38 -4.43
N TYR A 53 -2.99 -10.26 -5.05
CA TYR A 53 -2.92 -10.16 -6.49
C TYR A 53 -1.87 -11.10 -7.09
N SER A 54 -0.69 -11.18 -6.47
CA SER A 54 0.40 -12.07 -6.88
C SER A 54 0.01 -13.56 -6.77
N LEU A 55 -0.59 -13.95 -5.64
CA LEU A 55 -1.10 -15.30 -5.40
C LEU A 55 -2.10 -15.73 -6.48
N LYS A 56 -3.08 -14.86 -6.78
CA LYS A 56 -4.09 -15.10 -7.81
C LYS A 56 -3.50 -15.19 -9.22
N ARG A 57 -2.36 -14.54 -9.47
CA ARG A 57 -1.64 -14.61 -10.76
C ARG A 57 -0.87 -15.92 -10.90
N ASN A 58 -0.25 -16.42 -9.83
CA ASN A 58 0.50 -17.67 -9.85
C ASN A 58 -0.41 -18.88 -10.04
N GLN A 59 -1.58 -18.93 -9.40
CA GLN A 59 -2.58 -19.99 -9.63
C GLN A 59 -3.13 -20.04 -11.06
N LYS A 60 -2.99 -18.97 -11.84
CA LYS A 60 -3.43 -18.92 -13.23
C LYS A 60 -2.36 -19.38 -14.23
N LYS A 61 -1.12 -19.60 -13.77
CA LYS A 61 -0.02 -20.14 -14.58
C LYS A 61 0.15 -21.66 -14.42
N GLU A 62 -0.46 -22.26 -13.39
CA GLU A 62 -0.46 -23.71 -13.14
C GLU A 62 -1.64 -24.46 -13.80
N LYS A 63 -2.43 -23.79 -14.66
CA LYS A 63 -3.52 -24.37 -15.45
C LYS A 63 -3.29 -24.09 -16.93
#